data_AF-A0A432EQH0-F1
#
_entry.id   AF-A0A432EQH0-F1
#
_cell.length_a   1.000
_cell.length_b   1.000
_cell.length_c   1.000
_cell.angle_alpha   90.00
_cell.angle_beta   90.00
_cell.angle_gamma   90.00
#
_symmetry.space_group_name_H-M   'P 1'
#
loop_
_entity.id
_entity.type
_entity.pdbx_description
1 polymer ?
#
loop_
_entity_poly.entity_id
_entity_poly.type
_entity_poly.pdbx_seq_one_letter_code
_entity_poly.pdbx_strand_id
1 'polypeptide(L)'
;MSDAIVDDFNRALDKLSSDLDRKSEQLDVLSSMFIDQQLQVDLNPVGWPVSGGYVSSRFGKRVDPFTRRLTFHAGVDIASPKGTPFTAMADGVVIHSGKRAGYGNMVEIDHGDGRTTRYGHASALLVAKGDFVKKGQKIGLVGNTGRSTGSHLHFEVLKNGKQINPKQYLTKLAKR
;
A
#
# COMPACT_ATOMS: atom_id res chain seq x y z
N MET A 1 -33.52 -31.44 -50.81
CA MET A 1 -32.11 -31.65 -50.41
C MET A 1 -31.43 -30.33 -50.06
N SER A 2 -31.73 -29.22 -50.75
CA SER A 2 -31.22 -27.87 -50.43
C SER A 2 -31.73 -27.31 -49.10
N ASP A 3 -33.02 -27.48 -48.77
CA ASP A 3 -33.62 -26.92 -47.54
C ASP A 3 -33.00 -27.49 -46.26
N ALA A 4 -32.65 -28.77 -46.25
CA ALA A 4 -32.02 -29.41 -45.09
C ALA A 4 -30.61 -28.87 -44.83
N ILE A 5 -29.88 -28.45 -45.86
CA ILE A 5 -28.52 -27.90 -45.75
C ILE A 5 -28.57 -26.45 -45.26
N VAL A 6 -29.53 -25.67 -45.75
CA VAL A 6 -29.75 -24.28 -45.31
C VAL A 6 -30.20 -24.25 -43.85
N ASP A 7 -31.06 -25.18 -43.45
CA ASP A 7 -31.56 -25.27 -42.08
C ASP A 7 -30.48 -25.70 -41.09
N ASP A 8 -29.61 -26.66 -41.45
CA ASP A 8 -28.46 -27.06 -40.64
C ASP A 8 -27.44 -25.92 -40.46
N PHE A 9 -27.20 -25.14 -41.52
CA PHE A 9 -26.32 -23.97 -41.47
C PHE A 9 -26.88 -22.87 -40.56
N ASN A 10 -28.19 -22.59 -40.62
CA ASN A 10 -28.81 -21.60 -39.73
C ASN A 10 -28.74 -22.03 -38.26
N ARG A 11 -28.98 -23.31 -37.97
CA ARG A 11 -28.80 -23.84 -36.60
C ARG A 11 -27.36 -23.72 -36.12
N ALA A 12 -26.38 -23.94 -36.99
CA ALA A 12 -24.98 -23.77 -36.67
C ALA A 12 -24.63 -22.29 -36.38
N LEU A 13 -25.19 -21.35 -37.14
CA LEU A 13 -25.06 -19.91 -36.88
C LEU A 13 -25.71 -19.48 -35.56
N ASP A 14 -26.92 -19.94 -35.28
CA ASP A 14 -27.61 -19.65 -34.02
C ASP A 14 -26.81 -20.18 -32.82
N LYS A 15 -26.26 -21.38 -32.95
CA LYS A 15 -25.40 -21.98 -31.93
C LYS A 15 -24.12 -21.15 -31.73
N LEU A 16 -23.46 -20.75 -32.80
CA LEU A 16 -22.25 -19.92 -32.71
C LEU A 16 -22.55 -18.54 -32.09
N SER A 17 -23.67 -17.92 -32.45
CA SER A 17 -24.13 -16.67 -31.84
C SER A 17 -24.31 -16.85 -30.33
N SER A 18 -25.03 -17.90 -29.92
CA SER A 18 -25.26 -18.18 -28.50
C SER A 18 -23.97 -18.48 -27.73
N ASP A 19 -22.99 -19.13 -28.37
CA ASP A 19 -21.68 -19.39 -27.78
C ASP A 19 -20.86 -18.10 -27.65
N LEU A 20 -20.93 -17.18 -28.63
CA LEU A 20 -20.29 -15.87 -28.55
C LEU A 20 -20.91 -15.01 -27.45
N ASP A 21 -22.22 -15.01 -27.31
CA ASP A 21 -22.92 -14.27 -26.24
C ASP A 21 -22.48 -14.79 -24.87
N ARG A 22 -22.45 -16.11 -24.67
CA ARG A 22 -21.92 -16.73 -23.45
C ARG A 22 -20.46 -16.38 -23.19
N LYS A 23 -19.63 -16.33 -24.24
CA LYS A 23 -18.22 -15.97 -24.11
C LYS A 23 -18.06 -14.49 -23.73
N SER A 24 -18.90 -13.60 -24.25
CA SER A 24 -18.93 -12.19 -23.84
C SER A 24 -19.28 -12.06 -22.36
N GLU A 25 -20.36 -12.70 -21.90
CA GLU A 25 -20.76 -12.70 -20.49
C GLU A 25 -19.65 -13.23 -19.56
N GLN A 26 -18.97 -14.32 -19.98
CA GLN A 26 -17.82 -14.86 -19.24
C GLN A 26 -16.67 -13.86 -19.15
N LEU A 27 -16.37 -13.14 -20.23
CA LEU A 27 -15.30 -12.15 -20.26
C LEU A 27 -15.64 -10.91 -19.41
N ASP A 28 -16.90 -10.50 -19.37
CA ASP A 28 -17.34 -9.38 -18.54
C ASP A 28 -17.19 -9.70 -17.04
N VAL A 29 -17.62 -10.89 -16.61
CA VAL A 29 -17.44 -11.35 -15.22
C VAL A 29 -15.95 -11.50 -14.89
N LEU A 30 -15.15 -12.03 -15.82
CA LEU A 30 -13.70 -12.15 -15.62
C LEU A 30 -13.05 -10.77 -15.48
N SER A 31 -13.45 -9.81 -16.31
CA SER A 31 -12.98 -8.42 -16.27
C SER A 31 -13.30 -7.76 -14.92
N SER A 32 -14.54 -7.93 -14.41
CA SER A 32 -14.91 -7.41 -13.09
C SER A 32 -14.08 -8.03 -11.96
N MET A 33 -13.83 -9.34 -12.01
CA MET A 33 -12.97 -10.01 -11.02
C MET A 33 -11.52 -9.50 -11.06
N PHE A 34 -10.98 -9.25 -12.25
CA PHE A 34 -9.64 -8.68 -12.38
C PHE A 34 -9.55 -7.25 -11.88
N ILE A 35 -10.58 -6.43 -12.12
CA ILE A 35 -10.66 -5.07 -11.57
C ILE A 35 -10.69 -5.12 -10.04
N ASP A 36 -11.54 -5.96 -9.45
CA ASP A 36 -11.62 -6.11 -8.00
C ASP A 36 -10.28 -6.60 -7.41
N GLN A 37 -9.65 -7.59 -8.04
CA GLN A 37 -8.36 -8.09 -7.59
C GLN A 37 -7.26 -7.02 -7.69
N GLN A 38 -7.23 -6.25 -8.77
CA GLN A 38 -6.27 -5.18 -8.97
C GLN A 38 -6.44 -4.08 -7.92
N LEU A 39 -7.69 -3.65 -7.65
CA LEU A 39 -8.00 -2.71 -6.58
C LEU A 39 -7.53 -3.23 -5.22
N GLN A 40 -7.77 -4.50 -4.90
CA GLN A 40 -7.29 -5.11 -3.65
C GLN A 40 -5.76 -5.09 -3.51
N VAL A 41 -5.02 -5.25 -4.61
CA VAL A 41 -3.55 -5.18 -4.61
C VAL A 41 -3.04 -3.76 -4.38
N ASP A 42 -3.71 -2.77 -4.97
CA ASP A 42 -3.33 -1.36 -4.88
C ASP A 42 -3.64 -0.76 -3.51
N LEU A 43 -4.72 -1.20 -2.85
CA LEU A 43 -5.10 -0.79 -1.49
C LEU A 43 -4.30 -1.53 -0.39
N ASN A 44 -3.65 -2.66 -0.72
CA ASN A 44 -2.88 -3.42 0.26
C ASN A 44 -1.46 -2.83 0.42
N PRO A 45 -1.06 -2.37 1.64
CA PRO A 45 0.21 -1.67 1.86
C PRO A 45 1.41 -2.63 1.91
N VAL A 46 1.58 -3.47 0.89
CA VAL A 46 2.68 -4.45 0.78
C VAL A 46 3.80 -3.89 -0.08
N GLY A 47 5.02 -3.95 0.42
CA GLY A 47 6.22 -3.49 -0.28
C GLY A 47 7.32 -3.05 0.67
N TRP A 48 8.14 -2.10 0.21
CA TRP A 48 9.22 -1.53 1.01
C TRP A 48 9.25 -0.01 0.82
N PRO A 49 9.00 0.79 1.88
CA PRO A 49 8.65 2.21 1.72
C PRO A 49 9.82 3.14 1.41
N VAL A 50 11.08 2.67 1.46
CA VAL A 50 12.28 3.48 1.26
C VAL A 50 13.17 2.81 0.22
N SER A 51 13.80 3.54 -0.69
CA SER A 51 14.77 2.93 -1.62
C SER A 51 16.03 2.44 -0.89
N GLY A 52 16.02 1.21 -0.36
CA GLY A 52 17.10 0.61 0.42
C GLY A 52 16.88 0.62 1.94
N GLY A 53 17.96 0.62 2.69
CA GLY A 53 17.93 0.58 4.17
C GLY A 53 17.66 -0.81 4.76
N TYR A 54 17.59 -0.85 6.09
CA TYR A 54 17.31 -2.06 6.86
C TYR A 54 16.47 -1.73 8.09
N VAL A 55 15.73 -2.72 8.60
CA VAL A 55 14.97 -2.56 9.85
C VAL A 55 15.97 -2.48 11.00
N SER A 56 16.14 -1.29 11.58
CA SER A 56 16.98 -1.06 12.76
C SER A 56 16.23 -1.31 14.06
N SER A 57 14.90 -1.17 14.04
CA SER A 57 14.08 -1.53 15.19
C SER A 57 12.72 -2.11 14.81
N ARG A 58 12.30 -3.12 15.57
CA ARG A 58 11.09 -3.90 15.30
C ARG A 58 9.91 -3.39 16.12
N PHE A 59 8.72 -3.74 15.67
CA PHE A 59 7.46 -3.58 16.41
C PHE A 59 7.46 -4.42 17.68
N GLY A 60 6.87 -3.89 18.76
CA GLY A 60 6.69 -4.61 20.03
C GLY A 60 7.45 -3.99 21.21
N LYS A 61 7.55 -4.76 22.30
CA LYS A 61 8.21 -4.31 23.53
C LYS A 61 9.72 -4.17 23.31
N ARG A 62 10.27 -3.01 23.68
CA ARG A 62 11.72 -2.72 23.64
C ARG A 62 12.12 -1.82 24.80
N VAL A 63 13.42 -1.74 25.07
CA VAL A 63 13.96 -0.71 25.97
C VAL A 63 13.95 0.62 25.22
N ASP A 64 13.35 1.63 25.83
CA ASP A 64 13.27 2.98 25.29
C ASP A 64 14.66 3.61 25.24
N PRO A 65 15.12 4.11 24.08
CA PRO A 65 16.50 4.57 23.92
C PRO A 65 16.80 5.87 24.68
N PHE A 66 15.78 6.61 25.13
CA PHE A 66 15.97 7.88 25.84
C PHE A 66 15.82 7.72 27.37
N THR A 67 14.86 6.92 27.81
CA THR A 67 14.52 6.75 29.23
C THR A 67 15.05 5.45 29.84
N ARG A 68 15.54 4.52 29.00
CA ARG A 68 15.99 3.16 29.38
C ARG A 68 14.93 2.31 30.08
N ARG A 69 13.65 2.68 29.98
CA ARG A 69 12.51 1.92 30.52
C ARG A 69 11.90 1.04 29.43
N LEU A 70 11.20 -0.02 29.82
CA LEU A 70 10.41 -0.82 28.87
C LEU A 70 9.29 0.04 28.28
N THR A 71 9.21 0.07 26.95
CA THR A 71 8.17 0.76 26.18
C THR A 71 7.67 -0.13 25.04
N PHE A 72 6.55 0.25 24.43
CA PHE A 72 6.00 -0.41 23.26
C PHE A 72 6.29 0.41 22.00
N HIS A 73 6.93 -0.21 21.02
CA HIS A 73 7.17 0.39 19.73
C HIS A 73 6.04 0.06 18.75
N ALA A 74 5.28 1.08 18.37
CA ALA A 74 4.04 0.96 17.60
C ALA A 74 4.24 0.78 16.08
N GLY A 75 5.49 0.71 15.62
CA GLY A 75 5.86 0.56 14.22
C GLY A 75 7.19 -0.16 14.05
N VAL A 76 7.82 0.06 12.91
CA VAL A 76 9.19 -0.38 12.59
C VAL A 76 10.03 0.81 12.19
N ASP A 77 11.30 0.79 12.59
CA ASP A 77 12.25 1.83 12.22
C ASP A 77 13.14 1.27 11.11
N ILE A 78 13.14 1.96 9.96
CA ILE A 78 13.93 1.61 8.78
C ILE A 78 15.07 2.62 8.67
N ALA A 79 16.27 2.21 9.07
CA ALA A 79 17.46 3.04 8.99
C ALA A 79 17.81 3.32 7.52
N SER A 80 17.98 4.59 7.21
CA SER A 80 18.27 5.07 5.86
C SER A 80 18.89 6.48 5.93
N PRO A 81 19.77 6.87 4.98
CA PRO A 81 20.35 8.22 4.94
C PRO A 81 19.28 9.32 4.92
N LYS A 82 19.56 10.44 5.58
CA LYS A 82 18.69 11.62 5.56
C LYS A 82 18.53 12.09 4.12
N GLY A 83 17.30 12.44 3.73
CA GLY A 83 16.99 12.86 2.37
C GLY A 83 16.62 11.72 1.43
N THR A 84 16.77 10.45 1.85
CA THR A 84 16.31 9.31 1.03
C THR A 84 14.80 9.42 0.82
N PRO A 85 14.29 9.32 -0.43
CA PRO A 85 12.86 9.35 -0.68
C PRO A 85 12.15 8.15 -0.07
N PHE A 86 10.97 8.38 0.48
CA PHE A 86 10.04 7.32 0.86
C PHE A 86 8.70 7.46 0.13
N THR A 87 8.05 6.33 -0.07
CA THR A 87 6.88 6.18 -0.95
C THR A 87 5.65 5.67 -0.21
N ALA A 88 4.47 5.99 -0.74
CA ALA A 88 3.22 5.41 -0.29
C ALA A 88 3.23 3.89 -0.54
N MET A 89 2.81 3.12 0.45
CA MET A 89 2.82 1.65 0.39
C MET A 89 1.59 1.08 -0.33
N ALA A 90 0.53 1.88 -0.41
CA ALA A 90 -0.74 1.59 -1.07
C ALA A 90 -1.38 2.90 -1.53
N ASP A 91 -2.34 2.78 -2.45
CA ASP A 91 -3.21 3.86 -2.88
C ASP A 91 -4.05 4.37 -1.70
N GLY A 92 -4.32 5.68 -1.64
CA GLY A 92 -5.11 6.23 -0.56
C GLY A 92 -5.17 7.75 -0.53
N VAL A 93 -5.79 8.27 0.52
CA VAL A 93 -5.93 9.71 0.75
C VAL A 93 -5.10 10.12 1.97
N VAL A 94 -4.33 11.19 1.82
CA VAL A 94 -3.55 11.75 2.93
C VAL A 94 -4.49 12.40 3.94
N ILE A 95 -4.64 11.79 5.11
CA ILE A 95 -5.48 12.30 6.20
C ILE A 95 -4.70 13.19 7.18
N HIS A 96 -3.37 13.13 7.16
CA HIS A 96 -2.48 14.05 7.89
C HIS A 96 -1.16 14.26 7.13
N SER A 97 -0.69 15.51 7.08
CA SER A 97 0.67 15.86 6.65
C SER A 97 1.13 17.07 7.45
N GLY A 98 2.13 16.89 8.32
CA GLY A 98 2.61 17.97 9.17
C GLY A 98 3.36 17.48 10.43
N LYS A 99 3.55 18.38 11.38
CA LYS A 99 4.19 18.06 12.67
C LYS A 99 3.19 17.40 13.62
N ARG A 100 3.59 16.28 14.23
CA ARG A 100 2.87 15.62 15.33
C ARG A 100 3.84 15.28 16.46
N ALA A 101 3.37 15.45 17.70
CA ALA A 101 4.16 15.12 18.88
C ALA A 101 4.66 13.66 18.84
N GLY A 102 5.92 13.44 19.20
CA GLY A 102 6.59 12.13 19.08
C GLY A 102 7.10 11.83 17.67
N TYR A 103 6.26 11.98 16.65
CA TYR A 103 6.59 11.61 15.27
C TYR A 103 7.44 12.64 14.51
N GLY A 104 7.48 13.90 14.96
CA GLY A 104 8.10 14.96 14.16
C GLY A 104 7.26 15.28 12.93
N ASN A 105 7.88 15.50 11.77
CA ASN A 105 7.13 15.63 10.53
C ASN A 105 6.66 14.24 10.08
N MET A 106 5.36 14.12 9.79
CA MET A 106 4.77 12.85 9.40
C MET A 106 3.69 12.97 8.33
N VAL A 107 3.49 11.87 7.60
CA VAL A 107 2.34 11.64 6.71
C VAL A 107 1.51 10.48 7.27
N GLU A 108 0.19 10.59 7.22
CA GLU A 108 -0.77 9.53 7.51
C GLU A 108 -1.71 9.37 6.31
N ILE A 109 -1.82 8.15 5.78
CA ILE A 109 -2.60 7.84 4.58
C ILE A 109 -3.67 6.81 4.95
N ASP A 110 -4.92 7.12 4.63
CA ASP A 110 -6.05 6.18 4.71
C ASP A 110 -6.23 5.46 3.37
N HIS A 111 -6.32 4.14 3.42
CA HIS A 111 -6.44 3.26 2.26
C HIS A 111 -7.89 2.80 2.02
N GLY A 112 -8.87 3.25 2.79
CA GLY A 112 -10.30 3.02 2.53
C GLY A 112 -10.83 1.64 2.92
N ASP A 113 -9.98 0.67 3.25
CA ASP A 113 -10.37 -0.67 3.72
C ASP A 113 -10.22 -0.84 5.25
N GLY A 114 -10.21 0.29 5.97
CA GLY A 114 -9.91 0.37 7.40
C GLY A 114 -8.43 0.30 7.73
N ARG A 115 -7.53 0.24 6.73
CA ARG A 115 -6.08 0.36 6.95
C ARG A 115 -5.60 1.79 6.81
N THR A 116 -4.63 2.12 7.64
CA THR A 116 -3.93 3.40 7.59
C THR A 116 -2.43 3.15 7.72
N THR A 117 -1.62 3.90 6.99
CA THR A 117 -0.16 3.88 7.14
C THR A 117 0.34 5.21 7.66
N ARG A 118 1.38 5.15 8.51
CA ARG A 118 2.06 6.35 9.04
C ARG A 118 3.54 6.33 8.73
N TYR A 119 4.06 7.52 8.40
CA TYR A 119 5.44 7.76 8.00
C TYR A 119 5.99 8.90 8.84
N GLY A 120 6.80 8.59 9.85
CA GLY A 120 7.33 9.55 10.82
C GLY A 120 8.78 9.96 10.57
N HIS A 121 9.21 10.94 11.35
CA HIS A 121 10.57 11.49 11.43
C HIS A 121 11.10 12.12 10.12
N ALA A 122 10.21 12.49 9.20
CA ALA A 122 10.60 13.01 7.90
C ALA A 122 11.40 14.33 7.99
N SER A 123 12.32 14.55 7.05
CA SER A 123 13.00 15.83 6.88
C SER A 123 12.18 16.81 6.03
N ALA A 124 11.45 16.30 5.04
CA ALA A 124 10.52 17.05 4.21
C ALA A 124 9.29 16.18 3.88
N LEU A 125 8.13 16.83 3.73
CA LEU A 125 6.88 16.23 3.29
C LEU A 125 6.59 16.74 1.88
N LEU A 126 6.22 15.85 0.97
CA LEU A 126 5.99 16.17 -0.46
C LEU A 126 4.50 16.16 -0.84
N VAL A 127 3.63 15.90 0.12
CA VAL A 127 2.17 15.82 -0.06
C VAL A 127 1.47 16.57 1.07
N ALA A 128 0.25 17.04 0.81
CA ALA A 128 -0.60 17.75 1.74
C ALA A 128 -1.81 16.90 2.15
N LYS A 129 -2.48 17.30 3.24
CA LYS A 129 -3.76 16.68 3.65
C LYS A 129 -4.79 16.89 2.54
N GLY A 130 -5.50 15.81 2.18
CA GLY A 130 -6.50 15.79 1.11
C GLY A 130 -5.97 15.26 -0.22
N ASP A 131 -4.65 15.15 -0.39
CA ASP A 131 -4.07 14.60 -1.60
C ASP A 131 -4.41 13.11 -1.75
N PHE A 132 -4.80 12.71 -2.95
CA PHE A 132 -4.80 11.32 -3.35
C PHE A 132 -3.39 10.91 -3.76
N VAL A 133 -2.93 9.76 -3.27
CA VAL A 133 -1.59 9.23 -3.56
C VAL A 133 -1.69 7.81 -4.07
N LYS A 134 -0.84 7.49 -5.05
CA LYS A 134 -0.71 6.13 -5.58
C LYS A 134 0.40 5.35 -4.88
N LYS A 135 0.27 4.04 -4.84
CA LYS A 135 1.33 3.12 -4.42
C LYS A 135 2.62 3.41 -5.17
N GLY A 136 3.72 3.54 -4.43
CA GLY A 136 5.02 3.90 -4.99
C GLY A 136 5.23 5.39 -5.25
N GLN A 137 4.21 6.24 -5.10
CA GLN A 137 4.37 7.70 -5.19
C GLN A 137 5.27 8.20 -4.05
N LYS A 138 6.23 9.07 -4.37
CA LYS A 138 7.07 9.74 -3.36
C LYS A 138 6.21 10.70 -2.54
N ILE A 139 6.25 10.54 -1.22
CA ILE A 139 5.42 11.33 -0.28
C ILE A 139 6.26 12.11 0.74
N GLY A 140 7.55 11.82 0.84
CA GLY A 140 8.44 12.54 1.74
C GLY A 140 9.88 12.08 1.65
N LEU A 141 10.73 12.70 2.46
CA LEU A 141 12.15 12.38 2.57
C LEU A 141 12.51 11.97 3.99
N VAL A 142 13.30 10.91 4.14
CA VAL A 142 13.78 10.40 5.43
C VAL A 142 14.48 11.51 6.22
N GLY A 143 14.30 11.52 7.53
CA GLY A 143 14.89 12.54 8.40
C GLY A 143 15.21 12.02 9.79
N ASN A 144 15.27 12.96 10.72
CA ASN A 144 15.54 12.74 12.13
C ASN A 144 14.79 13.79 12.97
N THR A 145 13.51 14.00 12.67
CA THR A 145 12.67 15.01 13.35
C THR A 145 11.82 14.39 14.46
N GLY A 146 11.44 15.17 15.47
CA GLY A 146 10.66 14.64 16.60
C GLY A 146 11.52 13.77 17.52
N ARG A 147 10.93 12.70 18.07
CA ARG A 147 11.61 11.82 19.03
C ARG A 147 12.37 10.72 18.30
N SER A 148 13.54 11.06 17.79
CA SER A 148 14.40 10.17 17.01
C SER A 148 15.87 10.30 17.42
N THR A 149 16.62 9.20 17.41
CA THR A 149 18.04 9.16 17.80
C THR A 149 19.00 9.17 16.60
N GLY A 150 18.49 8.99 15.38
CA GLY A 150 19.30 8.91 14.16
C GLY A 150 18.42 8.91 12.92
N SER A 151 19.01 9.02 11.74
CA SER A 151 18.25 9.08 10.49
C SER A 151 17.53 7.76 10.18
N HIS A 152 16.21 7.77 10.17
CA HIS A 152 15.37 6.62 9.83
C HIS A 152 13.96 7.04 9.43
N LEU A 153 13.24 6.13 8.77
CA LEU A 153 11.80 6.20 8.62
C LEU A 153 11.14 5.39 9.74
N HIS A 154 10.26 6.02 10.51
CA HIS A 154 9.34 5.29 11.38
C HIS A 154 8.07 4.95 10.59
N PHE A 155 7.75 3.66 10.48
CA PHE A 155 6.64 3.17 9.68
C PHE A 155 5.64 2.37 10.54
N GLU A 156 4.37 2.78 10.53
CA GLU A 156 3.29 2.04 11.17
C GLU A 156 2.26 1.57 10.15
N VAL A 157 1.62 0.44 10.46
CA VAL A 157 0.38 -0.01 9.81
C VAL A 157 -0.69 -0.13 10.88
N LEU A 158 -1.85 0.46 10.63
CA LEU A 158 -3.02 0.38 11.47
C LEU A 158 -4.12 -0.36 10.73
N LYS A 159 -4.94 -1.11 11.48
CA LYS A 159 -6.19 -1.69 11.00
C LYS A 159 -7.29 -1.32 11.98
N ASN A 160 -8.32 -0.63 11.50
CA ASN A 160 -9.43 -0.11 12.31
C ASN A 160 -8.94 0.69 13.53
N GLY A 161 -7.97 1.57 13.31
CA GLY A 161 -7.37 2.43 14.34
C GLY A 161 -6.39 1.74 15.31
N LYS A 162 -6.18 0.42 15.21
CA LYS A 162 -5.23 -0.33 16.05
C LYS A 162 -3.94 -0.61 15.30
N GLN A 163 -2.79 -0.35 15.92
CA GLN A 163 -1.49 -0.70 15.33
C GLN A 163 -1.32 -2.22 15.25
N ILE A 164 -0.85 -2.67 14.10
CA ILE A 164 -0.53 -4.07 13.82
C ILE A 164 0.92 -4.17 13.39
N ASN A 165 1.53 -5.35 13.56
CA ASN A 165 2.94 -5.55 13.24
C ASN A 165 3.18 -5.33 11.73
N PRO A 166 3.98 -4.31 11.33
CA PRO A 166 4.25 -4.03 9.91
C PRO A 166 5.07 -5.10 9.20
N LYS A 167 5.75 -5.99 9.93
CA LYS A 167 6.66 -7.01 9.37
C LYS A 167 6.01 -7.85 8.27
N GLN A 168 4.71 -8.16 8.39
CA GLN A 168 3.98 -8.96 7.40
C GLN A 168 3.76 -8.24 6.07
N TYR A 169 3.86 -6.91 6.07
CA TYR A 169 3.70 -6.06 4.88
C TYR A 169 5.03 -5.66 4.25
N LEU A 170 6.13 -5.81 5.01
CA LEU A 170 7.48 -5.50 4.54
C LEU A 170 8.07 -6.66 3.73
N THR A 171 7.86 -6.62 2.42
CA THR A 171 8.54 -7.48 1.45
C THR A 171 9.55 -6.64 0.68
N LYS A 172 10.84 -7.02 0.76
CA LYS A 172 11.82 -6.52 -0.20
C LYS A 172 11.40 -7.06 -1.56
N LEU A 173 10.94 -6.19 -2.46
CA LEU A 173 10.77 -6.57 -3.85
C LEU A 173 12.10 -7.18 -4.33
N ALA A 174 12.05 -8.45 -4.74
CA ALA A 174 13.18 -9.06 -5.40
C ALA A 174 13.46 -8.21 -6.65
N LYS A 175 14.67 -7.66 -6.76
CA LYS A 175 15.12 -7.04 -8.01
C LYS A 175 14.98 -8.10 -9.10
N ARG A 176 14.07 -7.89 -10.04
CA ARG A 176 14.14 -8.51 -11.37
C ARG A 176 15.17 -7.75 -12.20
#